data_AF-A0A1B8CXT4-F1
#
_entry.id   AF-A0A1B8CXT4-F1
#
_cell.length_a   1.000
_cell.length_b   1.000
_cell.length_c   1.000
_cell.angle_alpha   90.00
_cell.angle_beta   90.00
_cell.angle_gamma   90.00
#
_symmetry.space_group_name_H-M   'P 1'
#
loop_
_entity.id
_entity.type
_entity.pdbx_description
1 polymer ?
#
loop_
_entity_poly.entity_id
_entity_poly.type
_entity_poly.pdbx_seq_one_letter_code
_entity_poly.pdbx_strand_id
1 'polypeptide(L)'
;MALGRLRPLFNRFHARGPFVKQTSFILFNFITWIPAVIWFNSNVGDIVWIQGGSMYPYLNTDINRTTKKDACWNNKWEPLEGLRRGMIVSFWSPAHPEVEAVKRVIGLEGDVVFTRKPFPNPHATVPTGHIWVEGDGGHNGKESLDSNTYGPIPMNLVTGRVTYALWPWRTFGPINWWEWKPKTRVIKAKR
;
A
#
# COMPACT_ATOMS: atom_id res chain seq x y z
N MET A 1 -6.93 10.58 -84.30
CA MET A 1 -5.80 9.82 -83.69
C MET A 1 -5.23 10.69 -82.59
N ALA A 2 -5.43 10.31 -81.32
CA ALA A 2 -4.74 10.79 -80.09
C ALA A 2 -5.72 10.77 -78.90
N LEU A 3 -5.96 9.60 -78.30
CA LEU A 3 -6.45 9.50 -76.93
C LEU A 3 -5.23 9.36 -76.01
N GLY A 4 -4.87 10.46 -75.35
CA GLY A 4 -3.85 10.49 -74.31
C GLY A 4 -4.29 9.66 -73.10
N ARG A 5 -3.50 8.65 -72.76
CA ARG A 5 -3.67 7.80 -71.58
C ARG A 5 -3.59 8.65 -70.30
N LEU A 6 -4.72 8.87 -69.65
CA LEU A 6 -4.76 9.27 -68.24
C LEU A 6 -4.29 8.08 -67.38
N ARG A 7 -3.08 8.17 -66.84
CA ARG A 7 -2.61 7.26 -65.79
C ARG A 7 -3.42 7.52 -64.51
N PRO A 8 -3.92 6.50 -63.81
CA PRO A 8 -4.63 6.73 -62.55
C PRO A 8 -3.62 7.10 -61.47
N LEU A 9 -3.79 8.29 -60.89
CA LEU A 9 -2.95 8.86 -59.82
C LEU A 9 -3.20 8.20 -58.44
N PHE A 10 -3.88 7.06 -58.41
CA PHE A 10 -4.43 6.46 -57.19
C PHE A 10 -3.63 5.26 -56.64
N ASN A 11 -2.36 5.12 -57.01
CA ASN A 11 -1.51 4.02 -56.49
C ASN A 11 -0.37 4.52 -55.58
N ARG A 12 -0.71 5.32 -54.57
CA ARG A 12 0.25 5.75 -53.53
C ARG A 12 -0.19 5.53 -52.09
N PHE A 13 -1.07 4.56 -51.84
CA PHE A 13 -1.43 4.12 -50.49
C PHE A 13 -1.17 2.62 -50.23
N HIS A 14 -0.10 2.06 -50.80
CA HIS A 14 0.35 0.70 -50.49
C HIS A 14 1.78 0.70 -49.95
N ALA A 15 1.93 1.08 -48.67
CA ALA A 15 3.10 0.77 -47.86
C ALA A 15 2.85 0.99 -46.35
N ARG A 16 1.82 0.35 -45.76
CA ARG A 16 1.64 0.30 -44.29
C ARG A 16 1.22 -1.09 -43.75
N GLY A 17 1.28 -2.12 -44.59
CA GLY A 17 0.78 -3.47 -44.26
C GLY A 17 1.59 -4.26 -43.22
N PRO A 18 2.94 -4.26 -43.23
CA PRO A 18 3.74 -5.02 -42.25
C PRO A 18 3.79 -4.30 -40.89
N PHE A 19 3.97 -2.98 -40.91
CA PHE A 19 4.11 -2.18 -39.70
C PHE A 19 2.83 -2.17 -38.85
N VAL A 20 1.65 -1.98 -39.46
CA VAL A 20 0.37 -1.98 -38.73
C VAL A 20 0.01 -3.36 -38.19
N LYS A 21 0.30 -4.43 -38.93
CA LYS A 21 0.09 -5.81 -38.46
C LYS A 21 1.05 -6.17 -37.31
N GLN A 22 2.31 -5.76 -37.41
CA GLN A 22 3.31 -5.98 -36.37
C GLN A 22 3.03 -5.18 -35.10
N THR A 23 2.65 -3.91 -35.21
CA THR A 23 2.26 -3.10 -34.04
C THR A 23 0.97 -3.60 -33.41
N SER A 24 -0.03 -4.01 -34.21
CA SER A 24 -1.26 -4.61 -33.70
C SER A 24 -1.02 -5.93 -32.97
N PHE A 25 -0.14 -6.80 -33.50
CA PHE A 25 0.25 -8.04 -32.83
C PHE A 25 0.98 -7.79 -31.51
N ILE A 26 1.90 -6.82 -31.47
CA ILE A 26 2.62 -6.44 -30.23
C ILE A 26 1.63 -5.89 -29.19
N LEU A 27 0.74 -4.98 -29.58
CA LEU A 27 -0.27 -4.40 -28.69
C LEU A 27 -1.24 -5.46 -28.14
N PHE A 28 -1.68 -6.40 -28.98
CA PHE A 28 -2.54 -7.51 -28.54
C PHE A 28 -1.82 -8.37 -27.49
N ASN A 29 -0.55 -8.70 -27.70
CA ASN A 29 0.24 -9.42 -26.70
C ASN A 29 0.32 -8.65 -25.39
N PHE A 30 0.60 -7.34 -25.39
CA PHE A 30 0.61 -6.54 -24.15
C PHE A 30 -0.74 -6.53 -23.42
N ILE A 31 -1.86 -6.42 -24.16
CA ILE A 31 -3.20 -6.42 -23.58
C ILE A 31 -3.50 -7.75 -22.87
N THR A 32 -3.04 -8.89 -23.42
CA THR A 32 -3.24 -10.19 -22.78
C THR A 32 -2.55 -10.33 -21.42
N TRP A 33 -1.50 -9.54 -21.16
CA TRP A 33 -0.84 -9.49 -19.84
C TRP A 33 -1.55 -8.61 -18.82
N ILE A 34 -2.49 -7.74 -19.23
CA ILE A 34 -3.19 -6.83 -18.29
C ILE A 34 -3.91 -7.59 -17.17
N PRO A 35 -4.74 -8.62 -17.44
CA PRO A 35 -5.39 -9.38 -16.37
C PRO A 35 -4.41 -10.06 -15.43
N ALA A 36 -3.28 -10.55 -15.95
CA ALA A 36 -2.23 -11.17 -15.13
C ALA A 36 -1.58 -10.14 -14.19
N VAL A 37 -1.30 -8.93 -14.69
CA VAL A 37 -0.78 -7.83 -13.87
C VAL A 37 -1.79 -7.39 -12.82
N ILE A 38 -3.08 -7.27 -13.16
CA ILE A 38 -4.14 -6.93 -12.20
C ILE A 38 -4.21 -8.01 -11.12
N TRP A 39 -4.28 -9.28 -11.51
CA TRP A 39 -4.32 -10.40 -10.57
C TRP A 39 -3.10 -10.41 -9.64
N PHE A 40 -1.90 -10.16 -10.17
CA PHE A 40 -0.68 -10.09 -9.38
C PHE A 40 -0.71 -8.96 -8.35
N ASN A 41 -1.12 -7.74 -8.76
CA ASN A 41 -1.22 -6.60 -7.84
C ASN A 41 -2.33 -6.78 -6.78
N SER A 42 -3.36 -7.56 -7.10
CA SER A 42 -4.45 -7.87 -6.17
C SER A 42 -4.09 -8.95 -5.15
N ASN A 43 -3.29 -9.97 -5.52
CA ASN A 43 -3.08 -11.16 -4.69
C ASN A 43 -1.65 -11.30 -4.14
N VAL A 44 -0.64 -10.82 -4.85
CA VAL A 44 0.77 -11.07 -4.50
C VAL A 44 1.37 -9.85 -3.81
N GLY A 45 1.29 -8.69 -4.44
CA GLY A 45 1.82 -7.47 -3.85
C GLY A 45 1.73 -6.28 -4.78
N ASP A 46 1.75 -5.10 -4.20
CA ASP A 46 1.70 -3.82 -4.90
C ASP A 46 2.64 -2.79 -4.27
N ILE A 47 2.74 -1.64 -4.94
CA ILE A 47 3.51 -0.50 -4.45
C ILE A 47 2.54 0.46 -3.78
N VAL A 48 2.67 0.61 -2.47
CA VAL A 48 1.87 1.55 -1.69
C VAL A 48 2.63 2.86 -1.53
N TRP A 49 1.95 3.96 -1.85
CA TRP A 49 2.48 5.32 -1.71
C TRP A 49 2.02 5.91 -0.39
N ILE A 50 2.94 6.06 0.55
CA ILE A 50 2.62 6.57 1.89
C ILE A 50 2.61 8.10 1.84
N GLN A 51 1.41 8.65 1.99
CA GLN A 51 1.16 10.09 1.96
C GLN A 51 0.69 10.54 3.34
N GLY A 52 1.57 11.17 4.10
CA GLY A 52 1.22 11.79 5.39
C GLY A 52 2.20 11.50 6.52
N GLY A 53 1.94 12.12 7.67
CA GLY A 53 2.81 12.04 8.85
C GLY A 53 2.53 10.87 9.78
N SER A 54 1.59 9.97 9.44
CA SER A 54 1.16 8.94 10.40
C SER A 54 2.23 7.88 10.71
N MET A 55 3.10 7.59 9.74
CA MET A 55 4.23 6.68 9.92
C MET A 55 5.54 7.44 10.22
N TYR A 56 5.48 8.76 10.39
CA TYR A 56 6.64 9.57 10.80
C TYR A 56 6.99 9.28 12.26
N PRO A 57 8.28 9.16 12.64
CA PRO A 57 9.49 9.42 11.83
C PRO A 57 10.03 8.21 11.08
N TYR A 58 9.40 7.03 11.16
CA TYR A 58 9.96 5.79 10.60
C TYR A 58 9.87 5.75 9.06
N LEU A 59 8.72 6.15 8.52
CA LEU A 59 8.52 6.40 7.09
C LEU A 59 8.20 7.88 6.89
N ASN A 60 8.53 8.39 5.71
CA ASN A 60 8.35 9.77 5.27
C ASN A 60 9.19 10.77 6.10
N THR A 61 10.48 10.48 6.29
CA THR A 61 11.41 11.29 7.10
C THR A 61 11.55 12.73 6.62
N ASP A 62 11.39 12.97 5.30
CA ASP A 62 11.58 14.27 4.65
C ASP A 62 10.28 15.08 4.49
N ILE A 63 9.20 14.74 5.21
CA ILE A 63 7.89 15.42 5.09
C ILE A 63 7.96 16.95 5.18
N ASN A 64 8.90 17.49 5.96
CA ASN A 64 9.14 18.93 6.13
C ASN A 64 9.97 19.56 5.00
N ARG A 65 10.79 18.77 4.31
CA ARG A 65 11.76 19.24 3.32
C ARG A 65 11.29 19.01 1.89
N THR A 66 10.42 18.04 1.66
CA THR A 66 9.97 17.70 0.31
C THR A 66 8.56 17.10 0.33
N THR A 67 7.77 17.38 -0.70
CA THR A 67 6.47 16.72 -0.99
C THR A 67 6.62 15.30 -1.56
N LYS A 68 7.81 14.70 -1.44
CA LYS A 68 8.10 13.35 -1.95
C LYS A 68 7.37 12.32 -1.09
N LYS A 69 6.80 11.34 -1.76
CA LYS A 69 6.05 10.24 -1.15
C LYS A 69 6.99 9.05 -1.04
N ASP A 70 6.94 8.36 0.09
CA ASP A 70 7.68 7.11 0.24
C ASP A 70 6.92 6.01 -0.48
N ALA A 71 7.61 5.30 -1.37
CA ALA A 71 7.06 4.11 -2.03
C ALA A 71 7.52 2.89 -1.26
N CYS A 72 6.60 2.07 -0.81
CA CYS A 72 6.92 0.84 -0.10
C CYS A 72 6.31 -0.37 -0.82
N TRP A 73 7.02 -1.49 -0.74
CA TRP A 73 6.52 -2.78 -1.17
C TRP A 73 5.53 -3.32 -0.15
N ASN A 74 4.33 -3.59 -0.61
CA ASN A 74 3.26 -4.18 0.16
C ASN A 74 3.03 -5.62 -0.28
N ASN A 75 3.38 -6.55 0.59
CA ASN A 75 3.21 -7.97 0.37
C ASN A 75 1.79 -8.40 0.78
N LYS A 76 0.97 -8.75 -0.22
CA LYS A 76 -0.41 -9.21 -0.03
C LYS A 76 -0.54 -10.73 0.08
N TRP A 77 0.56 -11.45 -0.12
CA TRP A 77 0.59 -12.89 0.08
C TRP A 77 0.50 -13.21 1.58
N GLU A 78 -0.57 -13.92 1.96
CA GLU A 78 -0.86 -14.39 3.32
C GLU A 78 -0.54 -13.33 4.39
N PRO A 79 -1.23 -12.17 4.37
CA PRO A 79 -0.83 -11.00 5.15
C PRO A 79 -1.02 -11.20 6.65
N LEU A 80 -1.88 -12.16 7.04
CA LEU A 80 -2.18 -12.52 8.43
C LEU A 80 -1.18 -13.52 8.99
N GLU A 81 -0.49 -14.28 8.15
CA GLU A 81 0.39 -15.34 8.61
C GLU A 81 1.63 -14.76 9.30
N GLY A 82 1.86 -15.20 10.53
CA GLY A 82 3.01 -14.76 11.32
C GLY A 82 2.95 -13.28 11.71
N LEU A 83 1.76 -12.67 11.79
CA LEU A 83 1.60 -11.29 12.23
C LEU A 83 2.17 -11.09 13.65
N ARG A 84 3.06 -10.11 13.78
CA ARG A 84 3.75 -9.79 15.04
C ARG A 84 3.62 -8.32 15.36
N ARG A 85 3.70 -8.02 16.65
CA ARG A 85 3.80 -6.64 17.16
C ARG A 85 5.04 -5.98 16.56
N GLY A 86 4.89 -4.72 16.15
CA GLY A 86 5.89 -3.95 15.45
C GLY A 86 5.79 -4.04 13.92
N MET A 87 5.14 -5.05 13.34
CA MET A 87 4.95 -5.12 11.88
C MET A 87 4.09 -3.97 11.36
N ILE A 88 4.30 -3.58 10.10
CA ILE A 88 3.54 -2.53 9.42
C ILE A 88 2.56 -3.20 8.45
N VAL A 89 1.30 -2.82 8.54
CA VAL A 89 0.21 -3.40 7.74
C VAL A 89 -0.51 -2.32 6.96
N SER A 90 -0.95 -2.67 5.75
CA SER A 90 -1.95 -1.92 5.00
C SER A 90 -3.32 -2.54 5.23
N PHE A 91 -4.36 -1.70 5.34
CA PHE A 91 -5.73 -2.15 5.55
C PHE A 91 -6.72 -1.07 5.12
N TRP A 92 -7.96 -1.47 4.85
CA TRP A 92 -9.05 -0.53 4.60
C TRP A 92 -9.50 0.13 5.90
N SER A 93 -9.49 1.45 5.95
CA SER A 93 -9.84 2.20 7.17
C SER A 93 -11.30 1.98 7.54
N PRO A 94 -11.63 1.55 8.78
CA PRO A 94 -13.03 1.41 9.23
C PRO A 94 -13.79 2.74 9.23
N ALA A 95 -13.08 3.85 9.43
CA ALA A 95 -13.67 5.19 9.42
C ALA A 95 -13.97 5.70 8.00
N HIS A 96 -13.17 5.28 7.02
CA HIS A 96 -13.20 5.72 5.63
C HIS A 96 -12.89 4.54 4.71
N PRO A 97 -13.90 3.71 4.34
CA PRO A 97 -13.68 2.48 3.56
C PRO A 97 -13.04 2.70 2.19
N GLU A 98 -13.09 3.93 1.66
CA GLU A 98 -12.47 4.36 0.42
C GLU A 98 -10.95 4.60 0.55
N VAL A 99 -10.41 4.63 1.77
CA VAL A 99 -9.01 4.93 2.06
C VAL A 99 -8.29 3.70 2.62
N GLU A 100 -7.25 3.28 1.92
CA GLU A 100 -6.28 2.32 2.46
C GLU A 100 -5.28 3.05 3.37
N ALA A 101 -5.19 2.60 4.63
CA ALA A 101 -4.30 3.15 5.63
C ALA A 101 -3.12 2.21 5.87
N VAL A 102 -1.95 2.81 6.11
CA VAL A 102 -0.75 2.09 6.56
C VAL A 102 -0.49 2.46 8.01
N LYS A 103 -0.48 1.46 8.90
CA LYS A 103 -0.23 1.63 10.34
C LYS A 103 0.63 0.51 10.87
N ARG A 104 1.12 0.68 12.10
CA ARG A 104 1.91 -0.33 12.79
C ARG A 104 1.04 -1.13 13.77
N VAL A 105 1.24 -2.44 13.79
CA VAL A 105 0.61 -3.35 14.74
C VAL A 105 1.23 -3.17 16.13
N ILE A 106 0.42 -2.74 17.09
CA ILE A 106 0.83 -2.53 18.48
C ILE A 106 0.42 -3.71 19.34
N GLY A 107 -0.83 -4.16 19.19
CA GLY A 107 -1.43 -5.25 19.94
C GLY A 107 -2.05 -6.30 19.03
N LEU A 108 -1.98 -7.55 19.46
CA LEU A 108 -2.65 -8.70 18.85
C LEU A 108 -3.79 -9.17 19.76
N GLU A 109 -4.58 -10.13 19.28
CA GLU A 109 -5.64 -10.76 20.06
C GLU A 109 -5.23 -11.13 21.50
N GLY A 110 -6.10 -10.79 22.44
CA GLY A 110 -5.91 -11.01 23.87
C GLY A 110 -5.00 -9.99 24.57
N ASP A 111 -4.33 -9.10 23.84
CA ASP A 111 -3.49 -8.08 24.46
C ASP A 111 -4.32 -7.00 25.15
N VAL A 112 -3.77 -6.43 26.22
CA VAL A 112 -4.32 -5.21 26.83
C VAL A 112 -3.41 -4.03 26.46
N VAL A 113 -3.94 -3.12 25.65
CA VAL A 113 -3.24 -1.94 25.16
C VAL A 113 -3.66 -0.73 25.99
N PHE A 114 -2.69 0.09 26.41
CA PHE A 114 -2.96 1.37 27.04
C PHE A 114 -3.23 2.42 25.97
N THR A 115 -4.48 2.85 25.90
CA THR A 115 -4.97 3.73 24.85
C THR A 115 -4.60 5.18 25.13
N ARG A 116 -4.70 6.00 24.09
CA ARG A 116 -4.56 7.46 24.14
C ARG A 116 -5.91 8.08 23.82
N LYS A 117 -6.06 9.36 24.17
CA LYS A 117 -7.19 10.15 23.66
C LYS A 117 -7.15 10.12 22.11
N PRO A 118 -8.31 10.09 21.44
CA PRO A 118 -9.67 10.29 21.95
C PRO A 118 -10.39 9.03 22.48
N PHE A 119 -9.72 7.88 22.62
CA PHE A 119 -10.39 6.65 23.08
C PHE A 119 -10.99 6.83 24.49
N PRO A 120 -12.23 6.37 24.74
CA PRO A 120 -12.95 6.70 25.98
C PRO A 120 -12.35 6.06 27.23
N ASN A 121 -11.83 4.83 27.10
CA ASN A 121 -11.20 4.10 28.20
C ASN A 121 -9.69 4.30 28.18
N PRO A 122 -8.97 4.18 29.31
CA PRO A 122 -7.50 4.27 29.35
C PRO A 122 -6.79 2.97 28.94
N HIS A 123 -7.55 1.89 28.77
CA HIS A 123 -7.06 0.62 28.27
C HIS A 123 -8.14 -0.08 27.44
N ALA A 124 -7.69 -0.89 26.49
CA ALA A 124 -8.55 -1.71 25.66
C ALA A 124 -7.97 -3.12 25.55
N THR A 125 -8.82 -4.13 25.75
CA THR A 125 -8.47 -5.51 25.44
C THR A 125 -8.77 -5.79 23.98
N VAL A 126 -7.78 -6.30 23.24
CA VAL A 126 -7.93 -6.64 21.83
C VAL A 126 -8.74 -7.93 21.70
N PRO A 127 -9.92 -7.90 21.04
CA PRO A 127 -10.72 -9.10 20.85
C PRO A 127 -10.03 -10.15 19.96
N THR A 128 -10.50 -11.39 20.01
CA THR A 128 -10.06 -12.45 19.10
C THR A 128 -10.30 -12.05 17.64
N GLY A 129 -9.36 -12.39 16.76
CA GLY A 129 -9.43 -12.03 15.34
C GLY A 129 -9.32 -10.53 15.05
N HIS A 130 -8.91 -9.72 16.03
CA HIS A 130 -8.67 -8.29 15.88
C HIS A 130 -7.22 -7.93 16.21
N ILE A 131 -6.81 -6.75 15.74
CA ILE A 131 -5.51 -6.14 16.03
C ILE A 131 -5.69 -4.68 16.44
N TRP A 132 -4.76 -4.20 17.24
CA TRP A 132 -4.65 -2.78 17.58
C TRP A 132 -3.52 -2.16 16.77
N VAL A 133 -3.84 -1.13 16.00
CA VAL A 133 -2.89 -0.46 15.11
C VAL A 133 -2.76 1.02 15.44
N GLU A 134 -1.53 1.53 15.40
CA GLU A 134 -1.25 2.95 15.64
C GLU A 134 -0.28 3.50 14.61
N GLY A 135 -0.35 4.82 14.39
CA GLY A 135 0.72 5.53 13.71
C GLY A 135 1.97 5.63 14.59
N ASP A 136 3.16 5.66 13.96
CA ASP A 136 4.43 5.89 14.66
C ASP A 136 4.55 7.31 15.23
N GLY A 137 3.77 8.25 14.68
CA GLY A 137 3.70 9.63 15.14
C GLY A 137 2.58 10.42 14.48
N GLY A 138 2.30 11.58 15.06
CA GLY A 138 1.55 12.67 14.44
C GLY A 138 2.53 13.74 13.97
N HIS A 139 2.27 14.35 12.82
CA HIS A 139 3.08 15.45 12.31
C HIS A 139 2.29 16.76 12.45
N ASN A 140 2.94 17.84 12.92
CA ASN A 140 2.37 19.18 13.09
C ASN A 140 1.06 19.21 13.92
N GLY A 141 0.97 18.42 14.99
CA GLY A 141 -0.20 18.39 15.87
C GLY A 141 -1.45 17.74 15.24
N LYS A 142 -1.35 17.16 14.03
CA LYS A 142 -2.41 16.32 13.47
C LYS A 142 -2.27 14.90 13.98
N GLU A 143 -3.19 14.50 14.84
CA GLU A 143 -3.33 13.12 15.27
C GLU A 143 -3.67 12.24 14.07
N SER A 144 -3.05 11.06 14.02
CA SER A 144 -3.31 10.08 12.97
C SER A 144 -4.62 9.38 13.31
N LEU A 145 -5.53 9.23 12.33
CA LEU A 145 -6.68 8.33 12.50
C LEU A 145 -6.15 6.90 12.62
N ASP A 146 -6.26 6.34 13.83
CA ASP A 146 -5.78 5.01 14.19
C ASP A 146 -6.71 4.31 15.19
N SER A 147 -6.29 3.19 15.79
CA SER A 147 -7.13 2.44 16.73
C SER A 147 -7.53 3.25 17.97
N ASN A 148 -6.84 4.34 18.33
CA ASN A 148 -7.31 5.22 19.39
C ASN A 148 -8.56 6.02 18.99
N THR A 149 -8.87 6.11 17.70
CA THR A 149 -10.07 6.79 17.18
C THR A 149 -11.23 5.82 16.96
N TYR A 150 -11.01 4.71 16.25
CA TYR A 150 -12.08 3.77 15.87
C TYR A 150 -12.05 2.43 16.63
N GLY A 151 -11.03 2.19 17.45
CA GLY A 151 -10.86 0.95 18.21
C GLY A 151 -10.06 -0.14 17.49
N PRO A 152 -10.11 -1.39 17.99
CA PRO A 152 -9.43 -2.50 17.36
C PRO A 152 -10.03 -2.81 15.99
N ILE A 153 -9.19 -3.15 15.01
CA ILE A 153 -9.64 -3.51 13.66
C ILE A 153 -9.70 -5.02 13.49
N PRO A 154 -10.71 -5.56 12.81
CA PRO A 154 -10.72 -6.98 12.48
C PRO A 154 -9.60 -7.29 11.49
N MET A 155 -8.94 -8.43 11.69
CA MET A 155 -7.79 -8.86 10.87
C MET A 155 -8.12 -8.97 9.38
N ASN A 156 -9.37 -9.29 9.03
CA ASN A 156 -9.81 -9.39 7.64
C ASN A 156 -9.76 -8.08 6.84
N LEU A 157 -9.62 -6.91 7.48
CA LEU A 157 -9.41 -5.64 6.77
C LEU A 157 -7.97 -5.48 6.29
N VAL A 158 -7.04 -6.26 6.83
CA VAL A 158 -5.63 -6.23 6.45
C VAL A 158 -5.48 -6.73 5.02
N THR A 159 -5.03 -5.83 4.15
CA THR A 159 -4.80 -6.11 2.73
C THR A 159 -3.38 -6.63 2.49
N GLY A 160 -2.41 -6.21 3.29
CA GLY A 160 -1.01 -6.49 3.05
C GLY A 160 -0.07 -6.11 4.19
N ARG A 161 1.19 -6.52 4.05
CA ARG A 161 2.30 -6.21 4.95
C ARG A 161 3.35 -5.37 4.24
N VAL A 162 3.68 -4.23 4.82
CA VAL A 162 4.73 -3.36 4.28
C VAL A 162 6.10 -3.90 4.73
N THR A 163 6.89 -4.38 3.78
CA THR A 163 8.12 -5.15 4.07
C THR A 163 9.40 -4.50 3.55
N TYR A 164 9.33 -3.71 2.48
CA TYR A 164 10.48 -2.98 1.95
C TYR A 164 10.11 -1.53 1.65
N ALA A 165 11.05 -0.62 1.91
CA ALA A 165 11.01 0.72 1.35
C ALA A 165 11.72 0.70 -0.01
N LEU A 166 11.01 1.13 -1.06
CA LEU A 166 11.50 1.16 -2.44
C LEU A 166 11.98 2.56 -2.84
N TRP A 167 11.40 3.60 -2.24
CA TRP A 167 11.75 4.99 -2.49
C TRP A 167 11.51 5.82 -1.22
N PRO A 168 12.37 6.82 -0.89
CA PRO A 168 13.54 7.29 -1.64
C PRO A 168 14.76 6.35 -1.59
N TRP A 169 15.65 6.41 -2.59
CA TRP A 169 16.83 5.52 -2.68
C TRP A 169 17.72 5.50 -1.43
N ARG A 170 17.72 6.58 -0.63
CA ARG A 170 18.50 6.68 0.60
C ARG A 170 17.99 5.77 1.72
N THR A 171 16.69 5.49 1.72
CA THR A 171 16.02 4.61 2.67
C THR A 171 15.61 3.29 2.03
N PHE A 172 16.13 2.99 0.82
CA PHE A 172 15.87 1.73 0.14
C PHE A 172 16.38 0.57 0.98
N GLY A 173 15.50 -0.39 1.27
CA GLY A 173 15.88 -1.56 2.04
C GLY A 173 14.71 -2.24 2.75
N PRO A 174 15.00 -3.35 3.46
CA PRO A 174 14.00 -4.02 4.28
C PRO A 174 13.57 -3.15 5.45
N ILE A 175 12.29 -3.28 5.82
CA ILE A 175 11.72 -2.63 6.99
C ILE A 175 12.05 -3.46 8.23
N ASN A 176 12.97 -2.96 9.05
CA ASN A 176 13.38 -3.56 10.32
C ASN A 176 12.32 -3.34 11.41
N TRP A 177 11.16 -3.98 11.28
CA TRP A 177 10.06 -3.85 12.23
C TRP A 177 10.38 -4.41 13.62
N TRP A 178 11.38 -5.28 13.75
CA TRP A 178 11.82 -5.87 15.02
C TRP A 178 12.62 -4.91 15.91
N GLU A 179 13.24 -3.88 15.33
CA GLU A 179 13.99 -2.85 16.07
C GLU A 179 13.08 -1.78 16.69
N TRP A 180 11.82 -1.76 16.27
CA TRP A 180 10.85 -0.77 16.73
C TRP A 180 10.56 -0.93 18.21
N LYS A 181 10.64 0.19 18.94
CA LYS A 181 10.30 0.25 20.36
C LYS A 181 8.89 0.81 20.54
N PRO A 182 7.98 0.08 21.19
CA PRO A 182 6.64 0.56 21.43
C PRO A 182 6.65 1.79 22.35
N LYS A 183 6.03 2.88 21.89
CA LYS A 183 5.69 4.02 22.76
C LYS A 183 4.50 3.71 23.66
N THR A 184 3.59 2.88 23.15
CA THR A 184 2.38 2.45 23.84
C THR A 184 2.68 1.27 24.75
N ARG A 185 2.22 1.35 26.00
CA ARG A 185 2.33 0.23 26.93
C ARG A 185 1.34 -0.87 26.49
N VAL A 186 1.83 -2.11 26.39
CA VAL A 186 1.02 -3.28 26.04
C VAL A 186 1.32 -4.39 27.04
N ILE A 187 0.28 -4.93 27.67
CA ILE A 187 0.36 -6.16 28.45
C ILE A 187 0.03 -7.30 27.50
N LYS A 188 1.03 -8.15 27.25
CA LYS A 188 0.88 -9.28 26.33
C LYS A 188 -0.05 -10.34 26.92
N ALA A 189 -0.95 -10.87 26.10
CA ALA A 189 -1.71 -12.06 26.46
C ALA A 189 -0.76 -13.21 26.84
N LYS A 190 -1.14 -14.00 27.85
CA LYS A 190 -0.46 -15.29 28.10
C LYS A 190 -0.84 -16.22 26.94
N ARG A 191 0.13 -16.53 26.08
CA ARG A 191 0.03 -17.60 25.09
C ARG A 191 0.36 -18.94 25.73
#